data_AF-A0A967M6Z3-F1
#
_entry.id   AF-A0A967M6Z3-F1
#
_cell.length_a   1.000
_cell.length_b   1.000
_cell.length_c   1.000
_cell.angle_alpha   90.00
_cell.angle_beta   90.00
_cell.angle_gamma   90.00
#
_symmetry.space_group_name_H-M   'P 1'
#
loop_
_entity.id
_entity.type
_entity.pdbx_description
1 polymer ?
#
loop_
_entity_poly.entity_id
_entity_poly.type
_entity_poly.pdbx_seq_one_letter_code
_entity_poly.pdbx_strand_id
1 'polypeptide(L)' 'LVDGNRITPLFNGEQGYPAMLAAISAARESICLSSYIFETNQTGKQFAKALIDAAERGV' A
#
# COMPACT_ATOMS: atom_id res chain seq x y z
N LEU A 1 -20.95 -1.07 -6.32
CA LEU A 1 -20.70 -1.71 -5.02
C LEU A 1 -21.77 -2.76 -4.81
N VAL A 2 -21.39 -3.98 -4.42
CA VAL A 2 -22.37 -5.02 -4.04
C VAL A 2 -22.69 -4.92 -2.55
N ASP A 3 -23.76 -5.55 -2.12
CA ASP A 3 -24.21 -5.51 -0.72
C ASP A 3 -23.20 -6.22 0.21
N GLY A 4 -23.10 -5.77 1.47
CA GLY A 4 -22.19 -6.33 2.48
C GLY A 4 -20.75 -5.81 2.48
N ASN A 5 -20.39 -4.91 1.55
CA ASN A 5 -19.07 -4.27 1.55
C ASN A 5 -18.92 -3.29 2.73
N ARG A 6 -17.77 -3.35 3.42
CA ARG A 6 -17.35 -2.32 4.39
C ARG A 6 -16.38 -1.37 3.72
N ILE A 7 -16.71 -0.08 3.73
CA ILE A 7 -15.93 0.96 3.07
C ILE A 7 -15.56 2.01 4.10
N THR A 8 -14.28 2.37 4.15
CA THR A 8 -13.78 3.49 4.93
C THR A 8 -13.15 4.49 3.97
N PRO A 9 -13.70 5.72 3.81
CA PRO A 9 -13.07 6.74 3.00
C PRO A 9 -11.77 7.22 3.68
N LEU A 10 -10.70 7.33 2.90
CA LEU A 10 -9.42 7.89 3.34
C LEU A 10 -9.16 9.16 2.53
N PHE A 11 -8.97 10.27 3.23
CA PHE A 11 -8.77 11.57 2.60
C PHE A 11 -7.29 11.88 2.45
N ASN A 12 -6.89 12.18 1.22
CA ASN A 12 -5.54 12.61 0.84
C ASN A 12 -4.45 11.56 1.16
N GLY A 13 -3.19 11.94 0.93
CA GLY A 13 -2.03 11.10 1.21
C GLY A 13 -1.79 10.85 2.71
N GLU A 14 -2.17 11.80 3.57
CA GLU A 14 -1.95 11.69 5.02
C GLU A 14 -2.72 10.54 5.66
N GLN A 15 -3.90 10.20 5.13
CA GLN A 15 -4.68 9.03 5.58
C GLN A 15 -4.44 7.83 4.66
N GLY A 16 -4.33 8.06 3.36
CA GLY A 16 -4.18 6.99 2.36
C GLY A 16 -2.85 6.25 2.47
N TYR A 17 -1.72 6.96 2.51
CA TYR A 17 -0.40 6.33 2.47
C TYR A 17 -0.12 5.44 3.69
N PRO A 18 -0.41 5.87 4.94
CA PRO A 18 -0.21 4.99 6.09
C PRO A 18 -1.05 3.70 6.01
N ALA A 19 -2.31 3.79 5.55
CA ALA A 19 -3.16 2.62 5.39
C ALA A 19 -2.66 1.66 4.30
N MET A 20 -2.18 2.18 3.17
CA MET A 20 -1.58 1.37 2.11
C MET A 20 -0.29 0.68 2.57
N LEU A 21 0.59 1.38 3.28
CA LEU A 21 1.83 0.83 3.82
C LEU A 21 1.54 -0.26 4.87
N ALA A 22 0.54 -0.06 5.71
CA ALA A 22 0.07 -1.09 6.65
C ALA A 22 -0.46 -2.33 5.92
N ALA A 23 -1.22 -2.14 4.84
CA ALA A 23 -1.73 -3.24 4.02
C ALA A 23 -0.59 -4.03 3.33
N ILE A 24 0.41 -3.33 2.77
CA ILE A 24 1.63 -3.96 2.21
C ILE A 24 2.37 -4.77 3.28
N SER A 25 2.51 -4.21 4.47
CA SER A 25 3.22 -4.87 5.58
C SER A 25 2.49 -6.13 6.07
N ALA A 26 1.15 -6.13 6.03
CA ALA A 26 0.32 -7.24 6.48
C ALA A 26 0.02 -8.29 5.38
N ALA A 27 0.37 -8.02 4.12
CA ALA A 27 0.14 -8.92 3.00
C ALA A 27 0.90 -10.25 3.20
N ARG A 28 0.31 -11.34 2.68
CA ARG A 28 0.80 -12.72 2.89
C ARG A 28 0.98 -13.56 1.63
N GLU A 29 0.37 -13.16 0.51
CA GLU A 29 0.33 -13.99 -0.71
C GLU A 29 0.75 -13.24 -1.97
N SER A 30 0.26 -12.01 -2.15
CA SER A 30 0.66 -11.15 -3.26
C SER A 30 0.29 -9.70 -2.99
N ILE A 31 0.96 -8.78 -3.69
CA ILE A 31 0.64 -7.35 -3.70
C ILE A 31 0.52 -6.88 -5.15
N CYS A 32 -0.60 -6.23 -5.48
CA CYS A 32 -0.77 -5.53 -6.75
C CYS A 32 -0.80 -4.02 -6.47
N LEU A 33 0.23 -3.32 -6.95
CA LEU A 33 0.31 -1.86 -6.90
C LEU A 33 0.24 -1.29 -8.31
N SER A 34 -0.74 -0.43 -8.55
CA SER A 34 -0.88 0.33 -9.79
C SER A 34 -0.89 1.81 -9.48
N SER A 35 0.04 2.57 -10.08
CA SER A 35 0.15 4.02 -9.92
C SER A 35 0.55 4.66 -11.24
N TYR A 36 0.17 5.92 -11.44
CA TYR A 36 0.61 6.71 -12.59
C TYR A 36 2.04 7.25 -12.41
N ILE A 37 2.41 7.62 -11.17
CA ILE A 37 3.73 8.16 -10.82
C ILE A 37 4.26 7.43 -9.58
N PHE A 38 5.52 7.01 -9.65
CA PHE A 38 6.27 6.46 -8.53
C PHE A 38 7.68 7.04 -8.54
N GLU A 39 8.02 7.82 -7.53
CA GLU A 39 9.26 8.60 -7.48
C GLU A 39 10.07 8.31 -6.21
N THR A 40 11.34 8.69 -6.20
CA THR A 40 12.27 8.45 -5.08
C THR A 40 12.25 9.55 -4.01
N ASN A 41 11.14 10.26 -3.86
CA ASN A 41 10.90 11.16 -2.74
C ASN A 41 10.70 10.36 -1.43
N GLN A 42 10.52 11.05 -0.29
CA GLN A 42 10.41 10.40 1.01
C GLN A 42 9.30 9.33 1.05
N THR A 43 8.11 9.65 0.53
CA THR A 43 6.97 8.74 0.48
C THR A 43 7.27 7.54 -0.43
N GLY A 44 7.76 7.77 -1.64
CA GLY A 44 8.05 6.65 -2.55
C GLY A 44 9.18 5.74 -2.04
N LYS A 45 10.16 6.28 -1.30
CA LYS A 45 11.16 5.46 -0.59
C LYS A 45 10.54 4.57 0.50
N GLN A 46 9.52 5.06 1.21
CA GLN A 46 8.79 4.23 2.19
C GLN A 46 8.03 3.09 1.51
N PHE A 47 7.34 3.38 0.41
CA PHE A 47 6.68 2.33 -0.39
C PHE A 47 7.68 1.32 -0.96
N ALA A 48 8.79 1.79 -1.52
CA ALA A 48 9.84 0.92 -2.05
C ALA A 48 10.38 0.00 -0.95
N LYS A 49 10.69 0.54 0.24
CA LYS A 49 11.11 -0.26 1.38
C LYS A 49 10.05 -1.29 1.77
N ALA A 50 8.79 -0.89 1.90
CA ALA A 50 7.72 -1.80 2.30
C ALA A 50 7.51 -2.96 1.30
N LEU A 51 7.64 -2.68 0.01
CA LEU A 51 7.56 -3.69 -1.06
C LEU A 51 8.78 -4.62 -1.07
N ILE A 52 9.99 -4.08 -0.86
CA ILE A 52 11.21 -4.90 -0.72
C ILE A 52 11.07 -5.82 0.49
N ASP A 53 10.69 -5.28 1.64
CA ASP A 53 10.48 -6.06 2.86
C ASP A 53 9.41 -7.16 2.63
N ALA A 54 8.39 -6.90 1.80
CA ALA A 54 7.37 -7.89 1.46
C ALA A 54 7.92 -9.01 0.56
N ALA A 55 8.68 -8.65 -0.47
CA ALA A 55 9.34 -9.61 -1.34
C ALA A 55 10.33 -10.50 -0.56
N GLU A 56 11.08 -9.94 0.40
CA GLU A 56 11.97 -10.71 1.28
C GLU A 56 11.24 -11.73 2.16
N ARG A 57 9.97 -11.45 2.52
CA ARG A 57 9.11 -12.40 3.23
C ARG A 57 8.49 -13.46 2.31
N GLY A 58 8.69 -13.37 1.00
CA GLY A 58 8.10 -14.26 0.01
C GLY A 58 6.64 -13.95 -0.34
N VAL A 59 6.21 -12.71 -0.12
CA VAL A 59 4.90 -12.17 -0.54
C VAL A 59 4.95 -11.66 -1.97
#